data_AF-A0A6U3UPP8-F1
#
_entry.id   AF-A0A6U3UPP8-F1
#
_cell.length_a   1.000
_cell.length_b   1.000
_cell.length_c   1.000
_cell.angle_alpha   90.00
_cell.angle_beta   90.00
_cell.angle_gamma   90.00
#
_symmetry.space_group_name_H-M   'P 1'
#
loop_
_entity.id
_entity.type
_entity.pdbx_description
1 polymer ?
#
loop_
_entity_poly.entity_id
_entity_poly.type
_entity_poly.pdbx_seq_one_letter_code
_entity_poly.pdbx_strand_id
1 'polypeptide(L)'
;MFSPFFIQPVFRGEGHFMIVSQFQTPNYFLLALLEDYKMDPAAAQPILTVSVFDDLAETKDVVLLRCDIINRGIEDDEGYKLCQNLINDYLEFEGVHMFNKKPDAFDFDEFVKEKEQKWNE
;
A
#
# COMPACT_ATOMS: atom_id res chain seq x y z
N MET A 1 -7.90 12.40 11.84
CA MET A 1 -6.45 12.64 12.06
C MET A 1 -5.71 11.93 10.94
N PHE A 2 -4.78 12.61 10.26
CA PHE A 2 -4.14 12.13 9.04
C PHE A 2 -3.19 10.94 9.29
N SER A 3 -3.37 9.84 8.55
CA SER A 3 -2.56 8.61 8.60
C SER A 3 -2.01 8.29 7.21
N PRO A 4 -0.91 8.94 6.79
CA PRO A 4 -0.45 8.88 5.42
C PRO A 4 0.35 7.64 5.07
N PHE A 5 0.93 6.94 6.04
CA PHE A 5 1.85 5.85 5.77
C PHE A 5 1.21 4.50 5.98
N PHE A 6 1.53 3.53 5.13
CA PHE A 6 1.29 2.14 5.48
C PHE A 6 2.30 1.24 4.80
N ILE A 7 2.21 -0.07 5.04
CA ILE A 7 3.15 -1.05 4.50
C ILE A 7 2.39 -2.22 3.89
N GLN A 8 2.96 -2.85 2.87
CA GLN A 8 2.42 -4.02 2.20
C GLN A 8 3.54 -5.02 1.92
N PRO A 9 3.44 -6.28 2.36
CA PRO A 9 4.35 -7.32 1.92
C PRO A 9 4.01 -7.78 0.48
N VAL A 10 5.03 -8.06 -0.31
CA VAL A 10 4.93 -8.77 -1.59
C VAL A 10 5.67 -10.09 -1.45
N PHE A 11 4.94 -11.21 -1.50
CA PHE A 11 5.50 -12.53 -1.26
C PHE A 11 5.98 -13.18 -2.55
N ARG A 12 7.20 -13.72 -2.52
CA ARG A 12 7.84 -14.45 -3.63
C ARG A 12 8.62 -15.65 -3.10
N GLY A 13 8.30 -16.84 -3.57
CA GLY A 13 8.95 -18.07 -3.10
C GLY A 13 8.76 -18.25 -1.59
N GLU A 14 9.85 -18.43 -0.84
CA GLU A 14 9.84 -18.59 0.63
C GLU A 14 10.01 -17.26 1.39
N GLY A 15 9.97 -16.11 0.70
CA GLY A 15 10.24 -14.81 1.33
C GLY A 15 9.28 -13.71 0.87
N HIS A 16 9.51 -12.51 1.37
CA HIS A 16 8.80 -11.31 0.94
C HIS A 16 9.71 -10.09 1.00
N PHE A 17 9.33 -9.05 0.26
CA PHE A 17 9.87 -7.71 0.44
C PHE A 17 8.75 -6.76 0.81
N MET A 18 9.10 -5.67 1.49
CA MET A 18 8.14 -4.72 2.02
C MET A 18 8.06 -3.49 1.13
N ILE A 19 6.84 -3.08 0.83
CA ILE A 19 6.49 -1.81 0.19
C ILE A 19 5.99 -0.86 1.25
N VAL A 20 6.44 0.39 1.21
CA VAL A 20 5.82 1.48 1.96
C VAL A 20 4.92 2.28 1.02
N SER A 21 3.70 2.55 1.46
CA SER A 21 2.79 3.48 0.80
C SER A 21 2.80 4.81 1.55
N GLN A 22 2.72 5.90 0.79
CA GLN A 22 2.53 7.25 1.30
C GLN A 22 1.37 7.91 0.55
N PHE A 23 0.31 8.24 1.28
CA PHE A 23 -0.79 9.04 0.76
C PHE A 23 -0.35 10.49 0.58
N GLN A 24 -0.67 11.02 -0.59
CA GLN A 24 -0.45 12.39 -1.00
C GLN A 24 -1.80 13.03 -1.31
N THR A 25 -2.03 14.18 -0.69
CA THR A 25 -3.25 14.96 -0.92
C THR A 25 -3.23 15.53 -2.34
N PRO A 26 -4.35 15.49 -3.09
CA PRO A 26 -5.69 15.13 -2.62
C PRO A 26 -6.05 13.65 -2.67
N ASN A 27 -5.42 12.83 -3.52
CA ASN A 27 -6.02 11.55 -3.92
C ASN A 27 -5.06 10.54 -4.57
N TYR A 28 -3.77 10.53 -4.20
CA TYR A 28 -2.85 9.54 -4.77
C TYR A 28 -1.89 8.94 -3.74
N PHE A 29 -1.40 7.75 -4.02
CA PHE A 29 -0.40 7.05 -3.21
C PHE A 29 0.88 6.87 -4.01
N LEU A 30 1.99 7.13 -3.35
CA LEU A 30 3.32 6.74 -3.81
C LEU A 30 3.72 5.46 -3.08
N LEU A 31 4.15 4.44 -3.82
CA LEU A 31 4.63 3.19 -3.25
C LEU A 31 6.09 2.97 -3.63
N ALA A 32 6.93 2.69 -2.64
CA ALA A 32 8.36 2.46 -2.81
C ALA A 32 8.82 1.24 -2.00
N LEU A 33 9.99 0.70 -2.33
CA LEU A 33 10.63 -0.32 -1.48
C LEU A 33 10.90 0.28 -0.10
N LEU A 34 10.49 -0.43 0.96
CA LEU A 34 10.66 0.05 2.33
C LEU A 34 12.15 0.17 2.70
N GLU A 35 13.00 -0.70 2.16
CA GLU A 35 14.45 -0.66 2.38
C GLU A 35 15.09 0.61 1.80
N ASP A 36 14.76 0.95 0.55
CA ASP A 36 15.22 2.18 -0.09
C ASP A 36 14.72 3.41 0.67
N TYR A 37 13.45 3.41 1.09
CA TYR A 37 12.88 4.50 1.87
C TYR A 37 13.57 4.66 3.23
N LYS A 38 13.92 3.56 3.90
CA LYS A 38 14.67 3.61 5.17
C LYS A 38 16.10 4.13 4.98
N MET A 39 16.72 3.84 3.84
CA MET A 39 18.08 4.27 3.52
C MET A 39 18.15 5.77 3.20
N ASP A 40 17.30 6.25 2.28
CA ASP A 40 17.18 7.67 1.93
C ASP A 40 15.76 7.98 1.39
N PRO A 41 14.87 8.53 2.22
CA PRO A 41 13.52 8.89 1.81
C PRO A 41 13.45 9.86 0.64
N ALA A 42 14.45 10.73 0.45
CA ALA A 42 14.46 11.72 -0.61
C ALA A 42 14.89 11.14 -1.96
N ALA A 43 15.68 10.06 -1.92
CA ALA A 43 16.14 9.35 -3.12
C ALA A 43 15.24 8.17 -3.51
N ALA A 44 14.46 7.62 -2.57
CA ALA A 44 13.57 6.49 -2.79
C ALA A 44 12.57 6.78 -3.93
N GLN A 45 12.72 6.07 -5.04
CA GLN A 45 11.87 6.24 -6.21
C GLN A 45 10.58 5.41 -6.07
N PRO A 46 9.41 5.98 -6.42
CA PRO A 46 8.19 5.20 -6.52
C PRO A 46 8.34 4.07 -7.54
N ILE A 47 7.99 2.85 -7.14
CA ILE A 47 7.91 1.68 -8.03
C ILE A 47 6.50 1.47 -8.56
N LEU A 48 5.50 1.98 -7.83
CA LEU A 48 4.09 1.89 -8.15
C LEU A 48 3.38 3.16 -7.65
N THR A 49 2.37 3.62 -8.38
CA THR A 49 1.48 4.69 -7.91
C THR A 49 0.03 4.28 -8.02
N VAL A 50 -0.80 4.69 -7.06
CA VAL A 50 -2.25 4.49 -7.10
C VAL A 50 -2.94 5.84 -7.08
N SER A 51 -3.70 6.16 -8.12
CA SER A 51 -4.53 7.37 -8.20
C SER A 51 -6.00 7.03 -7.98
N VAL A 52 -6.68 7.84 -7.18
CA VAL A 52 -8.10 7.70 -6.85
C VAL A 52 -8.89 8.82 -7.52
N PHE A 53 -9.84 8.47 -8.39
CA PHE A 53 -10.72 9.41 -9.09
C PHE A 53 -12.14 9.26 -8.56
N ASP A 54 -12.62 10.28 -7.87
CA ASP A 54 -13.92 10.33 -7.18
C ASP A 54 -14.98 11.14 -7.94
N ASP A 55 -14.70 11.59 -9.17
CA ASP A 55 -15.62 12.36 -10.03
C ASP A 55 -16.99 11.70 -10.22
N LEU A 56 -17.05 10.37 -10.13
CA LEU A 56 -18.27 9.58 -10.31
C LEU A 56 -18.92 9.15 -8.98
N ALA A 57 -18.33 9.50 -7.83
CA ALA A 57 -18.80 9.06 -6.53
C ALA A 57 -20.21 9.60 -6.25
N GLU A 58 -20.43 10.91 -6.45
CA GLU A 58 -21.72 11.54 -6.17
C GLU A 58 -22.84 11.13 -7.16
N THR A 59 -22.48 10.88 -8.42
CA THR A 59 -23.47 10.68 -9.50
C THR A 59 -23.76 9.22 -9.79
N LYS A 60 -22.82 8.31 -9.48
CA LYS A 60 -22.89 6.89 -9.84
C LYS A 60 -22.54 5.95 -8.69
N ASP A 61 -22.17 6.47 -7.53
CA ASP A 61 -21.70 5.67 -6.39
C ASP A 61 -20.50 4.78 -6.78
N VAL A 62 -19.59 5.33 -7.60
CA VAL A 62 -18.42 4.63 -8.14
C VAL A 62 -17.19 5.51 -8.01
N VAL A 63 -16.10 4.94 -7.49
CA VAL A 63 -14.75 5.52 -7.51
C VAL A 63 -13.89 4.69 -8.47
N LEU A 64 -13.05 5.36 -9.26
CA LEU A 64 -12.10 4.70 -10.15
C LEU A 64 -10.70 4.73 -9.56
N LEU A 65 -10.00 3.61 -9.68
CA LEU A 65 -8.62 3.46 -9.25
C LEU A 65 -7.75 3.21 -10.47
N ARG A 66 -6.63 3.92 -10.57
CA ARG A 66 -5.59 3.62 -11.55
C ARG A 66 -4.31 3.25 -10.83
N CYS A 67 -3.79 2.07 -11.11
CA CYS A 67 -2.51 1.59 -10.63
C CYS A 67 -1.51 1.64 -11.79
N ASP A 68 -0.46 2.43 -11.63
CA ASP A 68 0.63 2.56 -12.61
C ASP A 68 1.90 1.88 -12.04
N ILE A 69 2.40 0.84 -12.72
CA ILE A 69 3.67 0.19 -12.38
C ILE A 69 4.79 0.93 -13.11
N ILE A 70 5.68 1.58 -12.36
CA ILE A 70 6.71 2.46 -12.90
C ILE A 70 8.00 1.68 -13.20
N ASN A 71 8.34 0.70 -12.35
CA ASN A 71 9.55 -0.10 -12.48
C ASN A 71 9.21 -1.59 -12.66
N ARG A 72 9.99 -2.30 -13.49
CA ARG A 72 9.82 -3.74 -13.83
C ARG A 72 10.16 -4.71 -12.68
N GLY A 73 10.28 -4.21 -11.46
CA GLY A 73 10.49 -5.01 -10.26
C GLY A 73 9.20 -5.57 -9.65
N ILE A 74 8.02 -5.19 -10.18
CA ILE A 74 6.68 -5.64 -9.76
C ILE A 74 6.00 -6.26 -10.98
N GLU A 75 5.45 -7.46 -10.82
CA GLU A 75 4.64 -8.14 -11.83
C GLU A 75 3.20 -7.58 -11.84
N ASP A 76 2.49 -7.73 -12.96
CA ASP A 76 1.17 -7.11 -13.15
C ASP A 76 0.13 -7.61 -12.11
N ASP A 77 0.17 -8.89 -11.76
CA ASP A 77 -0.71 -9.48 -10.75
C ASP A 77 -0.36 -9.01 -9.34
N GLU A 78 0.93 -8.87 -9.03
CA GLU A 78 1.41 -8.30 -7.77
C GLU A 78 0.97 -6.83 -7.63
N GLY A 79 1.09 -6.04 -8.72
CA GLY A 79 0.64 -4.66 -8.75
C GLY A 79 -0.87 -4.54 -8.52
N TYR A 80 -1.65 -5.44 -9.12
CA TYR A 80 -3.09 -5.53 -8.88
C TYR A 80 -3.41 -5.86 -7.41
N LYS A 81 -2.78 -6.90 -6.85
CA LYS A 81 -2.95 -7.29 -5.44
C LYS A 81 -2.55 -6.18 -4.47
N LEU A 82 -1.43 -5.51 -4.73
CA LEU A 82 -0.98 -4.35 -3.94
C LEU A 82 -2.01 -3.23 -3.95
N CYS A 83 -2.56 -2.89 -5.13
CA CYS A 83 -3.59 -1.87 -5.24
C CYS A 83 -4.85 -2.25 -4.43
N GLN A 84 -5.34 -3.48 -4.59
CA GLN A 84 -6.52 -3.95 -3.84
C GLN A 84 -6.28 -3.97 -2.33
N ASN A 85 -5.17 -4.54 -1.88
CA ASN A 85 -4.85 -4.65 -0.46
C ASN A 85 -4.69 -3.28 0.18
N LEU A 86 -3.99 -2.35 -0.49
CA LEU A 86 -3.85 -0.98 -0.02
C LEU A 86 -5.22 -0.33 0.20
N ILE A 87 -6.13 -0.43 -0.75
CA ILE A 87 -7.45 0.21 -0.64
C ILE A 87 -8.28 -0.48 0.45
N ASN A 88 -8.29 -1.81 0.52
CA ASN A 88 -8.99 -2.55 1.57
C ASN A 88 -8.50 -2.15 2.97
N ASP A 89 -7.20 -1.99 3.16
CA ASP A 89 -6.63 -1.58 4.45
C ASP A 89 -7.05 -0.16 4.85
N TYR A 90 -7.20 0.75 3.90
CA TYR A 90 -7.72 2.10 4.17
C TYR A 90 -9.24 2.14 4.35
N LEU A 91 -9.99 1.16 3.83
CA LEU A 91 -11.43 0.99 4.09
C LEU A 91 -11.69 0.42 5.49
N GLU A 92 -10.91 -0.57 5.93
CA GLU A 92 -10.99 -1.13 7.30
C GLU A 92 -10.35 -0.18 8.34
N PHE A 93 -9.30 0.53 7.94
CA PHE A 93 -8.61 1.62 8.62
C PHE A 93 -7.94 1.32 9.97
N GLU A 94 -8.32 0.27 10.70
CA GLU A 94 -7.78 -0.02 12.05
C GLU A 94 -6.27 -0.25 12.02
N GLY A 95 -5.78 -1.13 11.13
CA GLY A 95 -4.35 -1.40 10.97
C GLY A 95 -3.56 -0.16 10.54
N VAL A 96 -4.10 0.62 9.59
CA VAL A 96 -3.50 1.88 9.12
C VAL A 96 -3.40 2.89 10.26
N HIS A 97 -4.45 3.02 11.06
CA HIS A 97 -4.47 3.93 12.21
C HIS A 97 -3.45 3.53 13.27
N MET A 98 -3.41 2.24 13.64
CA MET A 98 -2.46 1.68 14.60
C MET A 98 -1.02 1.92 14.15
N PHE A 99 -0.69 1.60 12.89
CA PHE A 99 0.63 1.82 12.32
C PHE A 99 1.10 3.29 12.43
N ASN A 100 0.22 4.25 12.12
CA ASN A 100 0.58 5.67 12.12
C ASN A 100 0.60 6.32 13.50
N LYS A 101 -0.21 5.83 14.45
CA LYS A 101 -0.52 6.56 15.70
C LYS A 101 -0.16 5.80 16.97
N LYS A 102 -0.05 4.48 16.89
CA LYS A 102 0.26 3.59 18.00
C LYS A 102 1.25 2.50 17.53
N PRO A 103 2.44 2.89 17.01
CA PRO A 103 3.39 1.94 16.46
C PRO A 103 3.81 0.86 17.47
N ASP A 104 3.90 1.20 18.77
CA ASP A 104 4.23 0.24 19.84
C ASP A 104 3.15 -0.86 20.03
N ALA A 105 1.94 -0.63 19.54
CA ALA A 105 0.83 -1.58 19.62
C ALA A 105 0.56 -2.29 18.28
N PHE A 106 1.28 -1.93 17.21
CA PHE A 106 1.15 -2.55 15.90
C PHE A 106 1.99 -3.83 15.85
N ASP A 107 1.35 -4.99 15.85
CA ASP A 107 2.02 -6.28 15.69
C ASP A 107 2.36 -6.52 14.21
N PHE A 108 3.62 -6.25 13.86
CA PHE A 108 4.11 -6.41 12.50
C PHE A 108 4.15 -7.88 12.06
N ASP A 109 4.51 -8.79 12.95
CA ASP A 109 4.68 -10.21 12.62
C ASP A 109 3.31 -10.87 12.38
N GLU A 110 2.32 -10.54 13.21
CA GLU A 110 0.93 -10.96 13.02
C GLU A 110 0.36 -10.40 11.71
N PHE A 111 0.56 -9.10 11.44
CA PHE A 111 0.13 -8.47 10.19
C PHE A 111 0.71 -9.15 8.94
N VAL A 112 2.01 -9.42 8.90
CA VAL A 112 2.64 -10.09 7.74
C VAL A 112 2.08 -11.50 7.56
N LYS A 113 1.89 -12.25 8.64
CA LYS A 113 1.34 -13.60 8.60
C LYS A 113 -0.10 -13.63 8.07
N GLU A 114 -0.94 -12.67 8.45
CA GLU A 114 -2.29 -12.54 7.91
C GLU A 114 -2.29 -12.20 6.42
N LYS A 115 -1.39 -11.30 5.99
CA LYS A 115 -1.24 -10.95 4.57
C LYS A 115 -0.75 -12.13 3.72
N GLU A 116 0.14 -12.97 4.25
CA GLU A 116 0.64 -14.15 3.55
C GLU A 116 -0.48 -15.16 3.24
N GLN A 117 -1.40 -15.36 4.18
CA GLN A 117 -2.55 -16.24 3.99
C GLN A 117 -3.43 -15.77 2.84
N LYS A 118 -3.72 -14.47 2.80
CA LYS A 118 -4.56 -13.83 1.76
C LYS A 118 -3.84 -13.69 0.41
N TRP A 119 -2.50 -13.73 0.38
CA TRP A 119 -1.73 -13.54 -0.85
C TRP A 119 -1.88 -14.68 -1.86
N ASN A 120 -2.10 -15.90 -1.35
CA ASN A 120 -2.20 -17.13 -2.15
C ASN A 120 -3.64 -17.49 -2.55
N GLU A 121 -4.63 -16.72 -2.09
CA GLU A 121 -6.04 -16.81 -2.49
C GLU A 121 -6.28 -16.13 -3.86
#